data_AF-A0AAD0X3V7-F1
#
_entry.id   AF-A0AAD0X3V7-F1
#
_cell.length_a   1.000
_cell.length_b   1.000
_cell.length_c   1.000
_cell.angle_alpha   90.00
_cell.angle_beta   90.00
_cell.angle_gamma   90.00
#
_symmetry.space_group_name_H-M   'P 1'
#
loop_
_entity.id
_entity.type
_entity.pdbx_description
1 polymer ?
#
loop_
_entity_poly.entity_id
_entity_poly.type
_entity_poly.pdbx_seq_one_letter_code
_entity_poly.pdbx_strand_id
1 'polypeptide(L)' 'MNFILCDGEWGQGAGGEIVCTGQLSALTVEEFRASLDQGSGLTWEDAQALKDEVLILFAGVFAFLLLKKLL' A
#
# COMPACT_ATOMS: atom_id res chain seq x y z
N MET A 1 -4.61 15.49 -14.86
CA MET A 1 -3.19 15.08 -14.70
C MET A 1 -3.12 13.61 -15.05
N ASN A 2 -2.14 13.19 -15.85
CA ASN A 2 -1.98 11.78 -16.22
C ASN A 2 -1.00 11.10 -15.26
N PHE A 3 -1.27 9.84 -14.92
CA PHE A 3 -0.40 8.99 -14.14
C PHE A 3 0.51 8.18 -15.07
N ILE A 4 1.77 8.00 -14.68
CA ILE A 4 2.71 7.13 -15.37
C ILE A 4 2.70 5.79 -14.64
N LEU A 5 2.32 4.72 -15.34
CA LEU A 5 2.44 3.35 -14.85
C LEU A 5 3.59 2.64 -15.55
N CYS A 6 4.24 1.76 -14.79
CA CYS A 6 5.16 0.75 -15.29
C CYS A 6 4.47 -0.60 -15.17
N ASP A 7 4.41 -1.37 -16.26
CA ASP A 7 3.89 -2.75 -16.25
C ASP A 7 4.92 -3.80 -15.77
N GLY A 8 6.03 -3.34 -15.21
CA GLY A 8 7.10 -4.13 -14.60
C GLY A 8 7.51 -3.57 -13.24
N GLU A 9 8.78 -3.70 -12.89
CA GLU A 9 9.31 -3.19 -11.63
C GLU A 9 9.89 -1.78 -11.77
N TRP A 10 9.59 -0.94 -10.79
CA TRP A 10 10.26 0.34 -10.62
C TRP A 10 11.59 0.12 -9.91
N GLY A 11 12.68 0.49 -10.59
CA GLY A 11 14.03 0.46 -10.06
C GLY A 11 14.69 1.83 -10.08
N GLN A 12 15.90 1.87 -9.53
CA GLN A 12 16.78 3.01 -9.62
C GLN A 12 17.95 2.68 -10.54
N GLY A 13 18.13 3.50 -11.57
CA GLY A 13 19.25 3.40 -12.51
C GLY A 13 20.57 3.86 -11.89
N ALA A 14 21.67 3.61 -12.61
CA ALA A 14 23.02 3.84 -12.10
C ALA A 14 23.33 5.32 -11.77
N GLY A 15 22.56 6.26 -12.34
CA GLY A 15 22.66 7.70 -12.06
C GLY A 15 21.63 8.22 -11.04
N GLY A 16 20.84 7.34 -10.43
CA GLY A 16 19.78 7.71 -9.48
C GLY A 16 18.42 7.99 -10.13
N GLU A 17 18.30 7.86 -11.45
CA GLU A 17 17.05 7.99 -12.19
C GLU A 17 16.06 6.86 -11.88
N ILE A 18 14.76 7.16 -11.88
CA ILE A 18 13.71 6.15 -11.74
C ILE A 18 13.55 5.45 -13.09
N VAL A 19 13.77 4.14 -13.12
CA VAL A 19 13.70 3.31 -14.34
C VAL A 19 12.58 2.30 -14.19
N CYS A 20 11.76 2.17 -15.23
CA CYS A 20 10.81 1.08 -15.37
C CYS A 20 11.48 -0.05 -16.17
N THR A 21 11.46 -1.28 -15.67
CA THR A 21 12.00 -2.45 -16.40
C THR A 21 11.06 -2.94 -17.51
N GLY A 22 9.80 -2.50 -17.48
CA GLY A 22 8.77 -2.80 -18.48
C GLY A 22 8.40 -1.60 -19.37
N GLN A 23 7.19 -1.61 -19.89
CA GLN A 23 6.61 -0.55 -20.70
C GLN A 23 5.98 0.55 -19.82
N LEU A 24 6.33 1.79 -20.14
CA LEU A 24 5.68 2.97 -19.58
C LEU A 24 4.36 3.23 -20.30
N SER A 25 3.29 3.38 -19.52
CA SER A 25 1.98 3.79 -20.01
C SER A 25 1.49 5.03 -19.26
N ALA A 26 0.88 5.96 -19.98
CA ALA A 26 0.23 7.12 -19.38
C ALA A 26 -1.27 6.82 -19.28
N LEU A 27 -1.81 6.82 -18.07
CA LEU A 27 -3.22 6.59 -17.79
C LEU A 27 -3.85 7.86 -17.22
N THR A 28 -5.07 8.15 -17.63
CA THR A 28 -5.90 9.18 -17.01
C THR A 28 -6.32 8.77 -15.59
N VAL A 29 -6.82 9.72 -14.81
CA VAL A 29 -7.32 9.45 -13.46
C VAL A 29 -8.47 8.45 -13.50
N GLU A 30 -9.31 8.55 -14.52
CA GLU A 30 -10.47 7.71 -14.77
C GLU A 30 -10.05 6.26 -15.08
N GLU A 31 -9.05 6.09 -15.94
CA GLU A 31 -8.51 4.76 -16.29
C GLU A 31 -7.76 4.13 -15.12
N PHE A 32 -7.04 4.92 -14.32
CA PHE A 32 -6.38 4.45 -13.11
C PHE A 32 -7.38 3.99 -12.03
N ARG A 33 -8.51 4.69 -11.88
CA ARG A 33 -9.59 4.23 -10.98
C ARG A 33 -10.22 2.93 -11.49
N ALA A 34 -10.47 2.85 -12.80
CA ALA A 34 -11.01 1.63 -13.39
C ALA A 34 -10.08 0.42 -13.23
N SER A 35 -8.75 0.62 -13.28
CA SER A 35 -7.78 -0.45 -13.03
C SER A 35 -7.68 -0.85 -11.56
N LEU A 36 -7.84 0.09 -10.61
CA LEU A 36 -7.94 -0.20 -9.18
C LEU A 36 -9.24 -0.94 -8.80
N ASP A 37 -10.35 -0.63 -9.48
CA ASP A 37 -11.62 -1.33 -9.29
C ASP A 37 -11.57 -2.78 -9.83
N GLN A 38 -10.67 -3.06 -10.78
CA GLN A 38 -10.48 -4.38 -11.39
C GLN A 38 -9.31 -5.18 -10.80
N GLY A 39 -8.32 -4.53 -10.19
CA GLY A 39 -7.11 -5.14 -9.67
C GLY A 39 -7.17 -5.30 -8.16
N SER A 40 -7.23 -6.56 -7.69
CA SER A 40 -6.97 -7.03 -6.32
C SER A 40 -6.97 -5.97 -5.20
N GLY A 41 -8.05 -5.18 -5.10
CA GLY A 41 -8.32 -4.44 -3.87
C GLY A 41 -8.35 -5.45 -2.73
N LEU A 42 -7.92 -5.05 -1.52
CA LEU A 42 -7.99 -5.92 -0.35
C LEU A 42 -9.35 -6.63 -0.39
N THR A 43 -9.33 -7.96 -0.43
CA THR A 43 -10.57 -8.69 -0.30
C THR A 43 -11.21 -8.29 1.03
N TRP A 44 -12.52 -8.43 1.15
CA TRP A 44 -13.17 -8.09 2.41
C TRP A 44 -12.61 -8.90 3.59
N GLU A 45 -12.13 -10.12 3.31
CA GLU A 45 -11.40 -10.98 4.25
C GLU A 45 -10.02 -10.38 4.62
N ASP A 46 -9.22 -9.94 3.64
CA ASP A 46 -7.94 -9.28 3.91
C ASP A 46 -8.14 -8.00 4.75
N ALA A 47 -9.20 -7.23 4.46
CA ALA A 47 -9.51 -6.00 5.18
C ALA A 47 -9.89 -6.29 6.64
N GLN A 48 -10.59 -7.39 6.90
CA GLN A 48 -10.90 -7.84 8.25
C GLN A 48 -9.65 -8.30 9.00
N ALA A 49 -8.80 -9.10 8.37
CA ALA A 49 -7.55 -9.55 8.98
C ALA A 49 -6.66 -8.37 9.38
N LEU A 50 -6.53 -7.36 8.50
CA LEU A 50 -5.78 -6.14 8.80
C LEU A 50 -6.35 -5.39 10.02
N LYS A 51 -7.68 -5.27 10.09
CA LYS A 51 -8.35 -4.59 11.20
C LYS A 51 -8.10 -5.32 12.53
N ASP A 52 -8.17 -6.64 12.53
CA ASP A 52 -7.99 -7.44 13.73
C ASP A 52 -6.55 -7.37 14.24
N GLU A 53 -5.55 -7.45 13.36
CA GLU A 53 -4.14 -7.25 13.71
C GLU A 53 -3.86 -5.86 14.29
N VAL A 54 -4.44 -4.81 13.70
CA VAL A 54 -4.31 -3.44 14.22
C VAL A 54 -4.90 -3.30 15.62
N LEU A 55 -6.04 -3.95 15.90
CA LEU A 55 -6.66 -3.94 17.22
C LEU A 55 -5.79 -4.65 18.27
N ILE A 56 -5.19 -5.79 17.92
CA ILE A 56 -4.26 -6.51 18.81
C ILE A 56 -3.06 -5.64 19.14
N LEU A 57 -2.47 -4.99 18.13
CA LEU A 57 -1.31 -4.12 18.33
C LEU A 57 -1.66 -2.92 19.22
N PHE A 58 -2.82 -2.30 19.00
CA PHE A 58 -3.30 -1.21 19.83
C PHE A 58 -3.54 -1.65 21.29
N ALA A 59 -4.19 -2.81 21.48
CA ALA A 59 -4.44 -3.36 22.81
C ALA A 59 -3.13 -3.69 23.55
N GLY A 60 -2.13 -4.24 22.86
CA GLY A 60 -0.82 -4.53 23.42
C GLY A 60 -0.08 -3.27 23.88
N VAL A 61 -0.02 -2.24 23.04
CA VAL A 61 0.58 -0.95 23.41
C VAL A 61 -0.16 -0.32 24.58
N PHE A 62 -1.49 -0.33 24.56
CA PHE A 62 -2.30 0.22 25.64
C PHE A 62 -2.07 -0.51 26.97
N ALA A 63 -2.06 -1.84 26.96
CA ALA A 63 -1.78 -2.65 28.14
C ALA A 63 -0.38 -2.36 28.71
N PHE A 64 0.63 -2.25 27.84
CA PHE A 64 1.99 -1.87 28.24
C PHE A 64 2.03 -0.48 28.89
N LEU A 65 1.35 0.52 28.30
CA LEU A 65 1.27 1.87 28.85
C LEU A 65 0.57 1.91 30.21
N LEU A 66 -0.48 1.10 30.41
CA LEU A 66 -1.14 0.97 31.70
C LEU A 66 -0.23 0.35 32.76
N LEU A 67 0.50 -0.73 32.42
CA LEU A 67 1.48 -1.33 33.33
C LEU A 67 2.59 -0.34 33.70
N LYS A 68 3.11 0.41 32.72
CA LYS A 68 4.11 1.46 32.96
C LYS A 68 3.59 2.60 33.85
N LYS A 69 2.28 2.89 33.82
CA LYS A 69 1.69 3.90 34.70
C LYS A 69 1.48 3.41 36.13
N LEU A 70 1.27 2.11 36.30
CA LEU A 70 1.02 1.47 37.60
C LEU A 70 2.31 1.14 38.37
N LEU A 71 3.42 0.92 37.66
CA LEU A 71 4.76 0.70 38.22
C LEU A 71 5.49 2.03 38.45
#